data_AF-A0A2E0ZNR3-F1
#
_entry.id   AF-A0A2E0ZNR3-F1
#
_cell.length_a   1.000
_cell.length_b   1.000
_cell.length_c   1.000
_cell.angle_alpha   90.00
_cell.angle_beta   90.00
_cell.angle_gamma   90.00
#
_symmetry.space_group_name_H-M   'P 1'
#
loop_
_entity.id
_entity.type
_entity.pdbx_description
1 polymer ?
#
loop_
_entity_poly.entity_id
_entity_poly.type
_entity_poly.pdbx_seq_one_letter_code
_entity_poly.pdbx_strand_id
1 'polypeptide(L)'
;MAKNNQFTQTQFEEKLEQMRVQREELLGLIRPLSNAMRNWKPNDDQRNIHEILVHIGSSECRYASRLGKKVSGPSEVTLMRYLHQSRENVLARLHQLGEAQLNEEFADGWRVPTVLDQILAHEQEHIAQIQEILGQWRRHLVARLAAERAGLFATLLGLSEEQLTSAEPVPGWTIKDLLAHIAFWDGFHANRMQQVVDGRIQEIVEIGDEADMDAFNAKLLAEQKEMPLEQAIAMLQKERSGFLQLLKRLSDLELQSQIRLPWGWRTHMRVWAKWRYQHDAEHAGHIRAWREDLPREAKRSDGPKYLLRALLKTCRKEFVSLLPLLPESEWESRPVCGVWTMKDLVGHLTAWAEVGVAGLAQALEGETPRLKPIPDFEAWNLAQAGKRADLAWDTIWQSYEASYETLLSGLDEISEEQLAEEFDTPWGSHISLYRWLTIWPLHEREHAIDVRHALNFTRWPKCLTEHP
;
A
#
# COMPACT_ATOMS: atom_id res chain seq x y z
N MET A 1 24.80 22.05 -49.71
CA MET A 1 24.77 23.18 -48.77
C MET A 1 24.19 22.68 -47.46
N ALA A 2 25.05 22.31 -46.50
CA ALA A 2 24.59 21.98 -45.16
C ALA A 2 24.07 23.27 -44.52
N LYS A 3 22.78 23.31 -44.13
CA LYS A 3 22.26 24.40 -43.30
C LYS A 3 23.09 24.41 -42.02
N ASN A 4 23.91 25.44 -41.86
CA ASN A 4 24.70 25.69 -40.67
C ASN A 4 23.68 25.98 -39.54
N ASN A 5 23.27 24.96 -38.79
CA ASN A 5 22.30 25.08 -37.71
C ASN A 5 23.04 25.62 -36.48
N GLN A 6 23.43 26.91 -36.58
CA GLN A 6 24.15 27.63 -35.55
C GLN A 6 23.23 27.83 -34.34
N PHE A 7 23.72 27.53 -33.15
CA PHE A 7 22.99 27.76 -31.91
C PHE A 7 23.00 29.26 -31.62
N THR A 8 21.81 29.87 -31.63
CA THR A 8 21.65 31.34 -31.53
C THR A 8 21.55 31.81 -30.08
N GLN A 9 21.79 33.10 -29.86
CA GLN A 9 21.58 33.75 -28.56
C GLN A 9 20.14 33.57 -28.07
N THR A 10 19.14 33.66 -28.96
CA THR A 10 17.72 33.43 -28.63
C THR A 10 17.48 32.00 -28.14
N GLN A 11 18.03 30.99 -28.83
CA GLN A 11 17.89 29.58 -28.40
C GLN A 11 18.59 29.32 -27.07
N PHE A 12 19.72 30.01 -26.81
CA PHE A 12 20.39 29.97 -25.52
C PHE A 12 19.51 30.53 -24.39
N GLU A 13 18.92 31.71 -24.59
CA GLU A 13 18.02 32.34 -23.62
C GLU A 13 16.76 31.49 -23.37
N GLU A 14 16.17 30.90 -24.42
CA GLU A 14 15.06 29.95 -24.30
C GLU A 14 15.42 28.74 -23.43
N LYS A 15 16.63 28.20 -23.58
CA LYS A 15 17.10 27.08 -22.75
C LYS A 15 17.31 27.49 -21.29
N LEU A 16 17.84 28.70 -21.03
CA LEU A 16 17.97 29.21 -19.67
C LEU A 16 16.60 29.38 -18.99
N GLU A 17 15.61 29.86 -19.74
CA GLU A 17 14.24 29.98 -19.24
C GLU A 17 13.60 28.61 -18.98
N GLN A 18 13.82 27.61 -19.85
CA GLN A 18 13.41 26.23 -19.61
C GLN A 18 14.02 25.68 -18.30
N MET A 19 15.31 25.91 -18.07
CA MET A 19 15.99 25.49 -16.83
C MET A 19 15.37 26.17 -15.59
N ARG A 20 14.95 27.43 -15.70
CA ARG A 20 14.29 28.16 -14.61
C ARG A 20 12.92 27.57 -14.29
N VAL A 21 12.11 27.34 -15.32
CA VAL A 21 10.76 26.75 -15.18
C VAL A 21 10.83 25.35 -14.59
N GLN A 22 11.71 24.50 -15.11
CA GLN A 22 11.89 23.13 -14.62
C GLN A 22 12.40 23.08 -13.18
N ARG A 23 13.31 24.00 -12.80
CA ARG A 23 13.75 24.10 -11.41
C ARG A 23 12.58 24.48 -10.49
N GLU A 24 11.69 25.38 -10.90
CA GLU A 24 10.51 25.71 -10.10
C GLU A 24 9.51 24.55 -9.99
N GLU A 25 9.36 23.72 -11.03
CA GLU A 25 8.59 22.48 -10.96
C GLU A 25 9.16 21.52 -9.91
N LEU A 26 10.47 21.26 -9.98
CA LEU A 26 11.19 20.44 -9.00
C LEU A 26 10.98 20.98 -7.57
N LEU A 27 11.18 22.28 -7.36
CA LEU A 27 11.01 22.90 -6.03
C LEU A 27 9.55 22.84 -5.57
N GLY A 28 8.58 22.95 -6.47
CA GLY A 28 7.15 22.78 -6.19
C GLY A 28 6.82 21.40 -5.61
N LEU A 29 7.48 20.34 -6.09
CA LEU A 29 7.32 18.98 -5.54
C LEU A 29 7.97 18.81 -4.16
N ILE A 30 9.06 19.51 -3.88
CA ILE A 30 9.88 19.26 -2.67
C ILE A 30 9.47 20.11 -1.48
N ARG A 31 9.05 21.36 -1.72
CA ARG A 31 8.67 22.32 -0.67
C ARG A 31 7.63 21.74 0.32
N PRO A 32 6.60 20.98 -0.13
CA PRO A 32 5.60 20.42 0.78
C PRO A 32 6.09 19.19 1.56
N LEU A 33 7.21 18.57 1.17
CA LEU A 33 7.69 17.33 1.76
C LEU A 33 8.38 17.57 3.10
N SER A 34 8.17 16.65 4.05
CA SER A 34 8.93 16.65 5.31
C SER A 34 10.30 16.00 5.15
N ASN A 35 11.16 16.17 6.16
CA ASN A 35 12.41 15.40 6.25
C ASN A 35 12.17 13.88 6.24
N ALA A 36 11.13 13.41 6.94
CA ALA A 36 10.80 11.98 6.96
C ALA A 36 10.44 11.46 5.56
N MET A 37 9.63 12.20 4.80
CA MET A 37 9.28 11.79 3.42
C MET A 37 10.48 11.88 2.48
N ARG A 38 11.32 12.92 2.59
CA ARG A 38 12.53 13.04 1.75
C ARG A 38 13.53 11.90 1.97
N ASN A 39 13.56 11.33 3.16
CA ASN A 39 14.46 10.21 3.51
C ASN A 39 13.80 8.84 3.41
N TRP A 40 12.50 8.78 3.11
CA TRP A 40 11.82 7.50 2.93
C TRP A 40 12.37 6.79 1.69
N LYS A 41 12.64 5.49 1.84
CA LYS A 41 13.07 4.62 0.74
C LYS A 41 11.97 3.60 0.46
N PRO A 42 11.61 3.37 -0.82
CA PRO A 42 10.68 2.31 -1.21
C PRO A 42 11.22 0.92 -0.88
N ASN A 43 12.50 0.69 -1.19
CA ASN A 43 13.29 -0.50 -0.84
C ASN A 43 14.75 -0.12 -0.63
N ASP A 44 15.59 -1.07 -0.24
CA ASP A 44 16.99 -0.81 0.10
C ASP A 44 17.89 -0.53 -1.12
N ASP A 45 17.44 -0.88 -2.34
CA ASP A 45 18.19 -0.69 -3.59
C ASP A 45 17.94 0.69 -4.26
N GLN A 46 16.83 1.35 -3.91
CA GLN A 46 16.43 2.62 -4.51
C GLN A 46 16.92 3.83 -3.71
N ARG A 47 17.25 4.91 -4.45
CA ARG A 47 17.56 6.21 -3.84
C ARG A 47 16.30 6.84 -3.25
N ASN A 48 16.42 7.49 -2.10
CA ASN A 48 15.39 8.38 -1.60
C ASN A 48 15.44 9.75 -2.30
N ILE A 49 14.40 10.57 -2.08
CA ILE A 49 14.30 11.91 -2.66
C ILE A 49 15.50 12.78 -2.24
N HIS A 50 15.97 12.70 -1.00
CA HIS A 50 17.12 13.48 -0.55
C HIS A 50 18.39 13.16 -1.37
N GLU A 51 18.71 11.88 -1.56
CA GLU A 51 19.84 11.41 -2.35
C GLU A 51 19.73 11.84 -3.82
N ILE A 52 18.51 11.81 -4.39
CA ILE A 52 18.23 12.29 -5.74
C ILE A 52 18.54 13.79 -5.86
N LEU A 53 18.09 14.61 -4.90
CA LEU A 53 18.29 16.06 -4.94
C LEU A 53 19.77 16.45 -4.82
N VAL A 54 20.53 15.76 -3.96
CA VAL A 54 22.00 15.93 -3.89
C VAL A 54 22.65 15.53 -5.22
N HIS A 55 22.16 14.46 -5.84
CA HIS A 55 22.65 14.00 -7.14
C HIS A 55 22.36 14.99 -8.28
N ILE A 56 21.18 15.62 -8.32
CA ILE A 56 20.85 16.68 -9.29
C ILE A 56 21.84 17.84 -9.18
N GLY A 57 21.99 18.40 -7.97
CA GLY A 57 22.82 19.60 -7.76
C GLY A 57 24.31 19.36 -8.05
N SER A 58 24.84 18.17 -7.73
CA SER A 58 26.22 17.82 -8.09
C SER A 58 26.41 17.53 -9.58
N SER A 59 25.43 16.93 -10.25
CA SER A 59 25.51 16.55 -11.66
C SER A 59 25.45 17.76 -12.60
N GLU A 60 24.61 18.76 -12.31
CA GLU A 60 24.52 19.96 -13.14
C GLU A 60 25.84 20.75 -13.17
N CYS A 61 26.52 20.89 -12.02
CA CYS A 61 27.85 21.52 -11.96
C CYS A 61 28.87 20.71 -12.76
N ARG A 62 28.78 19.38 -12.72
CA ARG A 62 29.65 18.49 -13.51
C ARG A 62 29.42 18.67 -15.02
N TYR A 63 28.17 18.80 -15.47
CA TYR A 63 27.86 19.06 -16.88
C TYR A 63 28.37 20.44 -17.31
N ALA A 64 28.11 21.49 -16.53
CA ALA A 64 28.62 22.84 -16.82
C ALA A 64 30.16 22.91 -16.84
N SER A 65 30.83 22.06 -16.07
CA SER A 65 32.29 21.94 -16.07
C SER A 65 32.88 21.46 -17.40
N ARG A 66 32.07 20.83 -18.26
CA ARG A 66 32.49 20.41 -19.62
C ARG A 66 32.73 21.59 -20.55
N LEU A 67 32.22 22.77 -20.20
CA LEU A 67 32.44 24.00 -20.96
C LEU A 67 33.78 24.65 -20.60
N GLY A 68 34.88 23.89 -20.57
CA GLY A 68 36.26 24.41 -20.48
C GLY A 68 36.73 25.02 -19.15
N LYS A 69 35.84 25.20 -18.15
CA LYS A 69 36.22 25.63 -16.79
C LYS A 69 35.46 24.82 -15.75
N LYS A 70 36.19 24.33 -14.74
CA LYS A 70 35.60 23.59 -13.62
C LYS A 70 34.62 24.48 -12.83
N VAL A 71 33.41 23.97 -12.62
CA VAL A 71 32.39 24.56 -11.75
C VAL A 71 32.41 23.82 -10.43
N SER A 72 32.57 24.56 -9.32
CA SER A 72 32.55 23.97 -7.99
C SER A 72 31.18 23.38 -7.68
N GLY A 73 31.17 22.19 -7.06
CA GLY A 73 29.95 21.63 -6.49
C GLY A 73 29.43 22.52 -5.35
N PRO A 74 28.13 22.51 -5.08
CA PRO A 74 27.56 23.17 -3.90
C PRO A 74 28.12 22.59 -2.59
N SER A 75 28.30 23.46 -1.58
CA SER A 75 28.78 23.12 -0.23
C SER A 75 27.76 23.45 0.87
N GLU A 76 26.60 23.98 0.49
CA GLU A 76 25.52 24.34 1.42
C GLU A 76 24.97 23.13 2.18
N VAL A 77 24.65 23.34 3.46
CA VAL A 77 24.23 22.26 4.36
C VAL A 77 22.74 21.93 4.20
N THR A 78 21.91 22.93 3.90
CA THR A 78 20.48 22.72 3.72
C THR A 78 20.17 22.41 2.27
N LEU A 79 19.31 21.42 2.03
CA LEU A 79 19.03 20.92 0.69
C LEU A 79 18.48 21.98 -0.27
N MET A 80 17.66 22.90 0.23
CA MET A 80 17.13 24.00 -0.59
C MET A 80 18.24 24.98 -1.02
N ARG A 81 19.15 25.34 -0.10
CA ARG A 81 20.30 26.19 -0.44
C ARG A 81 21.30 25.46 -1.31
N TYR A 82 21.47 24.16 -1.12
CA TYR A 82 22.30 23.30 -1.96
C TYR A 82 21.87 23.35 -3.43
N LEU A 83 20.58 23.15 -3.69
CA LEU A 83 20.02 23.25 -5.05
C LEU A 83 20.09 24.69 -5.60
N HIS A 84 19.85 25.70 -4.75
CA HIS A 84 19.98 27.09 -5.19
C HIS A 84 21.41 27.41 -5.64
N GLN A 85 22.39 27.09 -4.79
CA GLN A 85 23.80 27.33 -5.05
C GLN A 85 24.30 26.55 -6.28
N SER A 86 23.85 25.31 -6.49
CA SER A 86 24.23 24.56 -7.69
C SER A 86 23.78 25.27 -8.96
N ARG A 87 22.53 25.77 -8.99
CA ARG A 87 22.01 26.50 -10.15
C ARG A 87 22.72 27.85 -10.34
N GLU A 88 23.00 28.59 -9.27
CA GLU A 88 23.77 29.84 -9.34
C GLU A 88 25.15 29.63 -9.93
N ASN A 89 25.87 28.58 -9.49
CA ASN A 89 27.19 28.24 -10.02
C ASN A 89 27.15 27.91 -11.52
N VAL A 90 26.12 27.18 -11.96
CA VAL A 90 25.91 26.84 -13.38
C VAL A 90 25.61 28.10 -14.19
N LEU A 91 24.66 28.93 -13.76
CA LEU A 91 24.30 30.17 -14.46
C LEU A 91 25.48 31.13 -14.54
N ALA A 92 26.28 31.26 -13.47
CA ALA A 92 27.50 32.05 -13.48
C ALA A 92 28.51 31.55 -14.52
N ARG A 93 28.64 30.22 -14.73
CA ARG A 93 29.49 29.68 -15.80
C ARG A 93 28.92 30.00 -17.18
N LEU A 94 27.61 29.85 -17.36
CA LEU A 94 26.93 30.05 -18.65
C LEU A 94 26.96 31.52 -19.07
N HIS A 95 26.74 32.47 -18.17
CA HIS A 95 26.80 33.91 -18.45
C HIS A 95 28.21 34.43 -18.75
N GLN A 96 29.27 33.65 -18.47
CA GLN A 96 30.64 33.99 -18.86
C GLN A 96 30.98 33.60 -20.31
N LEU A 97 30.09 32.91 -21.02
CA LEU A 97 30.31 32.49 -22.40
C LEU A 97 30.00 33.64 -23.36
N GLY A 98 30.92 33.94 -24.26
CA GLY A 98 30.66 34.85 -25.38
C GLY A 98 29.91 34.16 -26.53
N GLU A 99 29.39 34.95 -27.48
CA GLU A 99 28.62 34.46 -28.63
C GLU A 99 29.36 33.40 -29.47
N ALA A 100 30.67 33.58 -29.67
CA ALA A 100 31.51 32.61 -30.37
C ALA A 100 31.57 31.26 -29.63
N GLN A 101 31.57 31.29 -28.29
CA GLN A 101 31.69 30.09 -27.46
C GLN A 101 30.39 29.28 -27.39
N LEU A 102 29.24 29.88 -27.72
CA LEU A 102 27.98 29.16 -27.83
C LEU A 102 28.01 28.07 -28.91
N ASN A 103 28.85 28.25 -29.92
CA ASN A 103 29.02 27.32 -31.04
C ASN A 103 30.35 26.55 -31.00
N GLU A 104 31.23 26.86 -30.05
CA GLU A 104 32.50 26.19 -29.84
C GLU A 104 32.30 24.74 -29.39
N GLU A 105 33.20 23.86 -29.83
CA GLU A 105 33.33 22.50 -29.34
C GLU A 105 34.40 22.46 -28.25
N PHE A 106 34.00 22.03 -27.06
CA PHE A 106 34.86 21.87 -25.89
C PHE A 106 35.41 20.43 -25.83
N ALA A 107 36.22 20.15 -24.80
CA ALA A 107 36.82 18.83 -24.58
C ALA A 107 35.79 17.70 -24.67
N ASP A 108 36.21 16.56 -25.24
CA ASP A 108 35.40 15.36 -25.47
C ASP A 108 34.15 15.59 -26.34
N GLY A 109 34.15 16.62 -27.21
CA GLY A 109 33.06 16.89 -28.16
C GLY A 109 31.85 17.61 -27.55
N TRP A 110 31.96 18.12 -26.32
CA TRP A 110 30.85 18.80 -25.66
C TRP A 110 30.59 20.18 -26.26
N ARG A 111 29.31 20.51 -26.44
CA ARG A 111 28.85 21.83 -26.90
C ARG A 111 27.86 22.41 -25.90
N VAL A 112 27.69 23.73 -25.89
CA VAL A 112 26.71 24.42 -25.04
C VAL A 112 25.29 23.84 -25.16
N PRO A 113 24.69 23.67 -26.36
CA PRO A 113 23.36 23.07 -26.48
C PRO A 113 23.29 21.66 -25.87
N THR A 114 24.33 20.83 -26.07
CA THR A 114 24.40 19.47 -25.50
C THR A 114 24.43 19.50 -23.97
N VAL A 115 25.18 20.43 -23.35
CA VAL A 115 25.21 20.58 -21.89
C VAL A 115 23.85 21.02 -21.36
N LEU A 116 23.20 21.98 -22.01
CA LEU A 116 21.87 22.46 -21.61
C LEU A 116 20.82 21.36 -21.74
N ASP A 117 20.81 20.64 -22.86
CA ASP A 117 19.91 19.50 -23.09
C ASP A 117 20.14 18.39 -22.06
N GLN A 118 21.40 18.10 -21.72
CA GLN A 118 21.73 17.10 -20.71
C GLN A 118 21.26 17.49 -19.31
N ILE A 119 21.39 18.78 -18.94
CA ILE A 119 20.87 19.28 -17.65
C ILE A 119 19.35 19.19 -17.60
N LEU A 120 18.66 19.61 -18.67
CA LEU A 120 17.20 19.58 -18.75
C LEU A 120 16.66 18.15 -18.72
N ALA A 121 17.25 17.24 -19.49
CA ALA A 121 16.86 15.83 -19.53
C ALA A 121 17.09 15.14 -18.18
N HIS A 122 18.22 15.41 -17.53
CA HIS A 122 18.58 14.83 -16.23
C HIS A 122 17.67 15.31 -15.09
N GLU A 123 17.34 16.61 -15.05
CA GLU A 123 16.40 17.14 -14.06
C GLU A 123 14.98 16.62 -14.31
N GLN A 124 14.55 16.46 -15.57
CA GLN A 124 13.25 15.87 -15.92
C GLN A 124 13.12 14.43 -15.46
N GLU A 125 14.15 13.62 -15.73
CA GLU A 125 14.22 12.22 -15.31
C GLU A 125 14.03 12.09 -13.80
N HIS A 126 14.69 12.94 -13.02
CA HIS A 126 14.60 12.89 -11.57
C HIS A 126 13.32 13.53 -11.00
N ILE A 127 12.70 14.48 -11.69
CA ILE A 127 11.33 14.92 -11.37
C ILE A 127 10.37 13.73 -11.48
N ALA A 128 10.42 12.98 -12.59
CA ALA A 128 9.60 11.78 -12.77
C ALA A 128 9.92 10.70 -11.72
N GLN A 129 11.20 10.51 -11.39
CA GLN A 129 11.61 9.57 -10.34
C GLN A 129 11.05 9.97 -8.95
N ILE A 130 11.06 11.26 -8.61
CA ILE A 130 10.49 11.75 -7.35
C ILE A 130 8.98 11.51 -7.32
N GLN A 131 8.27 11.80 -8.41
CA GLN A 131 6.83 11.53 -8.52
C GLN A 131 6.54 10.05 -8.33
N GLU A 132 7.32 9.16 -8.93
CA GLU A 132 7.17 7.72 -8.77
C GLU A 132 7.42 7.25 -7.32
N ILE A 133 8.43 7.80 -6.63
CA ILE A 133 8.64 7.52 -5.19
C ILE A 133 7.42 7.92 -4.35
N LEU A 134 6.79 9.07 -4.66
CA LEU A 134 5.57 9.50 -3.97
C LEU A 134 4.40 8.55 -4.24
N GLY A 135 4.25 8.09 -5.48
CA GLY A 135 3.26 7.08 -5.87
C GLY A 135 3.49 5.73 -5.19
N GLN A 136 4.73 5.27 -5.10
CA GLN A 136 5.12 4.05 -4.37
C GLN A 136 4.73 4.15 -2.90
N TRP A 137 5.00 5.29 -2.25
CA TRP A 137 4.61 5.50 -0.85
C TRP A 137 3.11 5.26 -0.64
N ARG A 138 2.26 5.77 -1.54
CA ARG A 138 0.81 5.52 -1.49
C ARG A 138 0.49 4.04 -1.64
N ARG A 139 1.08 3.36 -2.63
CA ARG A 139 0.82 1.94 -2.87
C ARG A 139 1.20 1.10 -1.64
N HIS A 140 2.34 1.41 -1.01
CA HIS A 140 2.75 0.80 0.26
C HIS A 140 1.76 1.10 1.40
N LEU A 141 1.26 2.34 1.51
CA LEU A 141 0.24 2.69 2.50
C LEU A 141 -1.04 1.85 2.31
N VAL A 142 -1.56 1.79 1.08
CA VAL A 142 -2.79 1.03 0.77
C VAL A 142 -2.60 -0.45 1.06
N ALA A 143 -1.46 -1.02 0.66
CA ALA A 143 -1.16 -2.42 0.97
C ALA A 143 -1.04 -2.68 2.47
N ARG A 144 -0.44 -1.75 3.22
CA ARG A 144 -0.32 -1.90 4.68
C ARG A 144 -1.68 -1.81 5.38
N LEU A 145 -2.54 -0.90 4.94
CA LEU A 145 -3.93 -0.78 5.43
C LEU A 145 -4.72 -2.06 5.18
N ALA A 146 -4.51 -2.73 4.05
CA ALA A 146 -5.20 -3.97 3.72
C ALA A 146 -4.66 -5.15 4.56
N ALA A 147 -3.33 -5.28 4.66
CA ALA A 147 -2.68 -6.35 5.41
C ALA A 147 -3.02 -6.31 6.92
N GLU A 148 -3.01 -5.14 7.54
CA GLU A 148 -3.33 -5.01 8.97
C GLU A 148 -4.81 -5.25 9.24
N ARG A 149 -5.69 -4.85 8.32
CA ARG A 149 -7.12 -5.13 8.44
C ARG A 149 -7.41 -6.62 8.30
N ALA A 150 -6.80 -7.29 7.33
CA ALA A 150 -6.89 -8.75 7.19
C ALA A 150 -6.31 -9.46 8.42
N GLY A 151 -5.19 -8.96 8.95
CA GLY A 151 -4.58 -9.41 10.20
C GLY A 151 -5.54 -9.32 11.39
N LEU A 152 -6.19 -8.17 11.58
CA LEU A 152 -7.23 -7.99 12.61
C LEU A 152 -8.35 -9.03 12.46
N PHE A 153 -8.93 -9.17 11.27
CA PHE A 153 -9.99 -10.16 11.03
C PHE A 153 -9.55 -11.60 11.28
N ALA A 154 -8.32 -11.95 10.92
CA ALA A 154 -7.79 -13.29 11.19
C ALA A 154 -7.66 -13.59 12.70
N THR A 155 -7.45 -12.58 13.55
CA THR A 155 -7.45 -12.80 15.03
C THR A 155 -8.82 -13.15 15.59
N LEU A 156 -9.90 -12.90 14.83
CA LEU A 156 -11.28 -13.18 15.24
C LEU A 156 -11.68 -14.63 14.97
N LEU A 157 -10.94 -15.34 14.12
CA LEU A 157 -11.25 -16.73 13.77
C LEU A 157 -11.16 -17.67 14.96
N GLY A 158 -12.05 -18.66 14.99
CA GLY A 158 -12.11 -19.61 16.10
C GLY A 158 -12.81 -19.07 17.35
N LEU A 159 -13.44 -17.89 17.28
CA LEU A 159 -14.25 -17.32 18.36
C LEU A 159 -15.74 -17.39 17.98
N SER A 160 -16.57 -17.76 18.95
CA SER A 160 -18.03 -17.72 18.81
C SER A 160 -18.54 -16.28 18.84
N GLU A 161 -19.77 -16.06 18.38
CA GLU A 161 -20.43 -14.75 18.49
C GLU A 161 -20.56 -14.29 19.95
N GLU A 162 -20.79 -15.22 20.88
CA GLU A 162 -20.78 -14.92 22.32
C GLU A 162 -19.42 -14.37 22.78
N GLN A 163 -18.32 -15.00 22.39
CA GLN A 163 -16.98 -14.51 22.74
C GLN A 163 -16.71 -13.14 22.11
N LEU A 164 -17.12 -12.92 20.86
CA LEU A 164 -16.95 -11.65 20.16
C LEU A 164 -17.75 -10.49 20.78
N THR A 165 -18.83 -10.80 21.49
CA THR A 165 -19.74 -9.81 22.10
C THR A 165 -19.58 -9.63 23.60
N SER A 166 -18.96 -10.59 24.30
CA SER A 166 -18.82 -10.57 25.77
C SER A 166 -17.37 -10.53 26.26
N ALA A 167 -16.40 -11.05 25.49
CA ALA A 167 -15.02 -11.06 25.93
C ALA A 167 -14.41 -9.66 25.89
N GLU A 168 -13.61 -9.34 26.91
CA GLU A 168 -12.94 -8.04 27.07
C GLU A 168 -11.40 -8.17 27.00
N PRO A 169 -10.80 -8.24 25.79
CA PRO A 169 -9.34 -8.26 25.64
C PRO A 169 -8.65 -7.01 26.19
N VAL A 170 -9.39 -5.91 26.26
CA VAL A 170 -8.99 -4.67 26.92
C VAL A 170 -10.06 -4.40 27.99
N PRO A 171 -9.68 -4.12 29.25
CA PRO A 171 -10.66 -3.96 30.34
C PRO A 171 -11.77 -2.97 29.99
N GLY A 172 -13.04 -3.41 30.06
CA GLY A 172 -14.23 -2.60 29.75
C GLY A 172 -14.59 -2.51 28.26
N TRP A 173 -13.78 -3.09 27.36
CA TRP A 173 -13.99 -3.07 25.91
C TRP A 173 -14.16 -4.47 25.37
N THR A 174 -15.36 -4.78 24.88
CA THR A 174 -15.58 -6.05 24.18
C THR A 174 -14.90 -6.05 22.82
N ILE A 175 -14.67 -7.23 22.21
CA ILE A 175 -14.14 -7.29 20.82
C ILE A 175 -15.02 -6.48 19.87
N LYS A 176 -16.35 -6.65 19.94
CA LYS A 176 -17.33 -5.83 19.23
C LYS A 176 -17.09 -4.33 19.40
N ASP A 177 -16.90 -3.88 20.65
CA ASP A 177 -16.68 -2.46 20.97
C ASP A 177 -15.36 -1.96 20.36
N LEU A 178 -14.30 -2.77 20.38
CA LEU A 178 -13.03 -2.45 19.70
C LEU A 178 -13.22 -2.29 18.18
N LEU A 179 -14.01 -3.16 17.53
CA LEU A 179 -14.27 -3.05 16.09
C LEU A 179 -15.04 -1.77 15.74
N ALA A 180 -16.06 -1.42 16.52
CA ALA A 180 -16.84 -0.20 16.33
C ALA A 180 -15.99 1.07 16.57
N HIS A 181 -15.11 1.03 17.58
CA HIS A 181 -14.12 2.07 17.85
C HIS A 181 -13.15 2.29 16.70
N ILE A 182 -12.56 1.21 16.15
CA ILE A 182 -11.67 1.30 15.00
C ILE A 182 -12.40 1.90 13.79
N ALA A 183 -13.63 1.45 13.54
CA ALA A 183 -14.46 1.94 12.45
C ALA A 183 -14.75 3.44 12.58
N PHE A 184 -15.08 3.91 13.79
CA PHE A 184 -15.33 5.31 14.05
C PHE A 184 -14.11 6.17 13.67
N TRP A 185 -12.91 5.76 14.11
CA TRP A 185 -11.71 6.53 13.85
C TRP A 185 -11.31 6.53 12.37
N ASP A 186 -11.61 5.46 11.61
CA ASP A 186 -11.48 5.47 10.14
C ASP A 186 -12.36 6.58 9.53
N GLY A 187 -13.65 6.62 9.89
CA GLY A 187 -14.61 7.61 9.39
C GLY A 187 -14.28 9.04 9.84
N PHE A 188 -13.87 9.21 11.10
CA PHE A 188 -13.49 10.49 11.67
C PHE A 188 -12.31 11.12 10.92
N HIS A 189 -11.25 10.35 10.64
CA HIS A 189 -10.12 10.84 9.87
C HIS A 189 -10.40 10.98 8.38
N ALA A 190 -11.28 10.16 7.79
CA ALA A 190 -11.79 10.37 6.44
C ALA A 190 -12.47 11.75 6.35
N ASN A 191 -13.35 12.07 7.31
CA ASN A 191 -14.02 13.38 7.36
C ASN A 191 -13.02 14.53 7.54
N ARG A 192 -12.04 14.41 8.46
CA ARG A 192 -10.99 15.44 8.63
C ARG A 192 -10.20 15.68 7.34
N MET A 193 -9.82 14.61 6.64
CA MET A 193 -9.10 14.71 5.37
C MET A 193 -9.97 15.39 4.31
N GLN A 194 -11.26 15.04 4.22
CA GLN A 194 -12.20 15.68 3.29
C GLN A 194 -12.41 17.17 3.61
N GLN A 195 -12.49 17.56 4.89
CA GLN A 195 -12.58 18.97 5.30
C GLN A 195 -11.36 19.78 4.84
N VAL A 196 -10.16 19.20 4.86
CA VAL A 196 -8.96 19.86 4.32
C VAL A 196 -9.05 20.01 2.81
N VAL A 197 -9.44 18.95 2.09
CA VAL A 197 -9.62 18.99 0.61
C VAL A 197 -10.63 20.06 0.20
N ASP A 198 -11.73 20.17 0.95
CA ASP A 198 -12.81 21.10 0.65
C ASP A 198 -12.50 22.55 1.10
N GLY A 199 -11.30 22.82 1.63
CA GLY A 199 -10.93 24.14 2.17
C GLY A 199 -11.64 24.50 3.48
N ARG A 200 -12.35 23.54 4.11
CA ARG A 200 -13.10 23.69 5.36
C ARG A 200 -12.27 23.32 6.59
N ILE A 201 -10.98 23.68 6.58
CA ILE A 201 -10.05 23.36 7.68
C ILE A 201 -10.50 23.91 9.05
N GLN A 202 -11.29 24.99 9.05
CA GLN A 202 -11.83 25.61 10.26
C GLN A 202 -12.94 24.77 10.92
N GLU A 203 -13.50 23.78 10.22
CA GLU A 203 -14.53 22.87 10.73
C GLU A 203 -13.94 21.60 11.36
N ILE A 204 -12.61 21.45 11.33
CA ILE A 204 -11.95 20.29 11.92
C ILE A 204 -12.10 20.36 13.44
N VAL A 205 -12.71 19.33 14.00
CA VAL A 205 -12.86 19.15 15.45
C VAL A 205 -11.50 18.84 16.06
N GLU A 206 -11.09 19.58 17.10
CA GLU A 206 -9.93 19.26 17.94
C GLU A 206 -10.29 18.12 18.91
N ILE A 207 -9.41 17.13 18.99
CA ILE A 207 -9.36 16.20 20.13
C ILE A 207 -8.07 16.60 20.82
N GLY A 208 -8.18 17.05 22.07
CA GLY A 208 -7.08 17.67 22.79
C GLY A 208 -6.01 16.64 23.19
N ASP A 209 -5.68 16.60 24.48
CA ASP A 209 -4.64 15.69 24.97
C ASP A 209 -5.15 14.24 25.16
N GLU A 210 -4.33 13.41 25.80
CA GLU A 210 -4.66 12.01 26.09
C GLU A 210 -5.93 11.87 26.95
N ALA A 211 -6.14 12.77 27.92
CA ALA A 211 -7.33 12.74 28.77
C ALA A 211 -8.59 13.12 27.99
N ASP A 212 -8.49 14.08 27.07
CA ASP A 212 -9.60 14.41 26.16
C ASP A 212 -9.92 13.26 25.20
N MET A 213 -8.90 12.55 24.72
CA MET A 213 -9.07 11.38 23.86
C MET A 213 -9.75 10.23 24.61
N ASP A 214 -9.34 9.97 25.85
CA ASP A 214 -9.96 8.95 26.71
C ASP A 214 -11.42 9.28 27.02
N ALA A 215 -11.71 10.54 27.38
CA ALA A 215 -13.08 11.01 27.62
C ALA A 215 -13.94 10.87 26.36
N PHE A 216 -13.39 11.20 25.19
CA PHE A 216 -14.06 11.05 23.91
C PHE A 216 -14.34 9.57 23.59
N ASN A 217 -13.35 8.69 23.81
CA ASN A 217 -13.49 7.25 23.60
C ASN A 217 -14.51 6.62 24.56
N ALA A 218 -14.53 7.04 25.83
CA ALA A 218 -15.51 6.58 26.82
C ALA A 218 -16.95 6.99 26.44
N LYS A 219 -17.13 8.22 25.93
CA LYS A 219 -18.42 8.67 25.39
C LYS A 219 -18.83 7.83 24.18
N LEU A 220 -17.92 7.60 23.23
CA LEU A 220 -18.18 6.79 22.05
C LEU A 220 -18.57 5.35 22.42
N LEU A 221 -17.86 4.74 23.37
CA LEU A 221 -18.17 3.41 23.90
C LEU A 221 -19.59 3.36 24.48
N ALA A 222 -19.98 4.35 25.27
CA ALA A 222 -21.33 4.44 25.83
C ALA A 222 -22.41 4.58 24.75
N GLU A 223 -22.17 5.40 23.72
CA GLU A 223 -23.08 5.59 22.58
C GLU A 223 -23.22 4.32 21.71
N GLN A 224 -22.19 3.49 21.64
CA GLN A 224 -22.14 2.30 20.80
C GLN A 224 -22.40 0.99 21.56
N LYS A 225 -22.68 1.03 22.86
CA LYS A 225 -22.74 -0.16 23.71
C LYS A 225 -23.74 -1.21 23.20
N GLU A 226 -24.93 -0.74 22.80
CA GLU A 226 -26.03 -1.57 22.28
C GLU A 226 -25.91 -1.92 20.79
N MET A 227 -24.85 -1.46 20.10
CA MET A 227 -24.64 -1.78 18.68
C MET A 227 -24.39 -3.29 18.51
N PRO A 228 -25.13 -4.00 17.63
CA PRO A 228 -24.87 -5.41 17.33
C PRO A 228 -23.51 -5.66 16.65
N LEU A 229 -22.96 -6.86 16.81
CA LEU A 229 -21.66 -7.24 16.23
C LEU A 229 -21.64 -7.13 14.70
N GLU A 230 -22.70 -7.60 14.04
CA GLU A 230 -22.84 -7.47 12.58
C GLU A 230 -22.75 -6.00 12.13
N GLN A 231 -23.40 -5.09 12.87
CA GLN A 231 -23.36 -3.66 12.57
C GLN A 231 -21.95 -3.07 12.79
N ALA A 232 -21.23 -3.50 13.84
CA ALA A 232 -19.86 -3.08 14.08
C ALA A 232 -18.92 -3.52 12.94
N ILE A 233 -19.05 -4.76 12.46
CA ILE A 233 -18.28 -5.27 11.30
C ILE A 233 -18.65 -4.52 10.02
N ALA A 234 -19.95 -4.29 9.77
CA ALA A 234 -20.40 -3.55 8.60
C ALA A 234 -19.87 -2.10 8.60
N MET A 235 -19.90 -1.42 9.76
CA MET A 235 -19.33 -0.10 9.95
C MET A 235 -17.82 -0.11 9.67
N LEU A 236 -17.10 -1.10 10.22
CA LEU A 236 -15.66 -1.26 10.01
C LEU A 236 -15.28 -1.41 8.53
N GLN A 237 -16.08 -2.15 7.75
CA GLN A 237 -15.89 -2.29 6.31
C GLN A 237 -16.25 -1.02 5.53
N LYS A 238 -17.37 -0.39 5.87
CA LYS A 238 -17.86 0.83 5.22
C LYS A 238 -16.88 1.98 5.40
N GLU A 239 -16.47 2.26 6.63
CA GLU A 239 -15.61 3.40 6.95
C GLU A 239 -14.22 3.25 6.34
N ARG A 240 -13.63 2.04 6.35
CA ARG A 240 -12.37 1.78 5.63
C ARG A 240 -12.52 1.95 4.12
N SER A 241 -13.65 1.52 3.55
CA SER A 241 -13.89 1.68 2.11
C SER A 241 -14.02 3.15 1.72
N GLY A 242 -14.74 3.95 2.51
CA GLY A 242 -14.81 5.41 2.34
C GLY A 242 -13.45 6.09 2.47
N PHE A 243 -12.66 5.67 3.46
CA PHE A 243 -11.29 6.15 3.65
C PHE A 243 -10.39 5.86 2.43
N LEU A 244 -10.43 4.64 1.89
CA LEU A 244 -9.66 4.27 0.70
C LEU A 244 -10.13 5.01 -0.57
N GLN A 245 -11.43 5.27 -0.72
CA GLN A 245 -11.96 6.08 -1.83
C GLN A 245 -11.49 7.54 -1.74
N LEU A 246 -11.41 8.10 -0.52
CA LEU A 246 -10.82 9.42 -0.32
C LEU A 246 -9.33 9.41 -0.69
N LEU A 247 -8.56 8.43 -0.20
CA LEU A 247 -7.16 8.30 -0.58
C LEU A 247 -7.03 8.29 -2.10
N LYS A 248 -7.76 7.43 -2.82
CA LYS A 248 -7.68 7.32 -4.29
C LYS A 248 -7.87 8.67 -5.02
N ARG A 249 -8.66 9.60 -4.47
CA ARG A 249 -8.94 10.91 -5.08
C ARG A 249 -7.86 11.95 -4.82
N LEU A 250 -7.06 11.80 -3.77
CA LEU A 250 -5.97 12.71 -3.42
C LEU A 250 -4.78 12.50 -4.37
N SER A 251 -4.16 13.59 -4.81
CA SER A 251 -2.81 13.54 -5.38
C SER A 251 -1.78 13.13 -4.32
N ASP A 252 -0.64 12.59 -4.76
CA ASP A 252 0.44 12.25 -3.83
C ASP A 252 0.98 13.47 -3.11
N LEU A 253 1.03 14.62 -3.78
CA LEU A 253 1.51 15.85 -3.17
C LEU A 253 0.57 16.36 -2.06
N GLU A 254 -0.75 16.31 -2.27
CA GLU A 254 -1.73 16.67 -1.22
C GLU A 254 -1.57 15.80 0.02
N LEU A 255 -1.39 14.49 -0.16
CA LEU A 255 -1.21 13.53 0.94
C LEU A 255 0.06 13.84 1.76
N GLN A 256 1.08 14.39 1.12
CA GLN A 256 2.36 14.74 1.74
C GLN A 256 2.42 16.18 2.29
N SER A 257 1.53 17.05 1.84
CA SER A 257 1.55 18.48 2.15
C SER A 257 1.34 18.75 3.64
N GLN A 258 1.98 19.81 4.13
CA GLN A 258 1.81 20.25 5.51
C GLN A 258 0.50 21.01 5.68
N ILE A 259 -0.23 20.65 6.74
CA ILE A 259 -1.50 21.25 7.13
C ILE A 259 -1.27 22.01 8.44
N ARG A 260 -1.80 23.23 8.55
CA ARG A 260 -1.84 23.99 9.80
C ARG A 260 -3.28 24.03 10.30
N LEU A 261 -3.54 23.34 11.41
CA LEU A 261 -4.86 23.25 12.03
C LEU A 261 -5.24 24.56 12.74
N PRO A 262 -6.53 24.81 13.02
CA PRO A 262 -7.01 26.06 13.61
C PRO A 262 -6.34 26.43 14.94
N TRP A 263 -6.02 25.44 15.77
CA TRP A 263 -5.31 25.59 17.05
C TRP A 263 -3.79 25.70 16.92
N GLY A 264 -3.27 25.92 15.70
CA GLY A 264 -1.86 26.20 15.45
C GLY A 264 -0.96 24.98 15.24
N TRP A 265 -1.48 23.77 15.50
CA TRP A 265 -0.74 22.52 15.28
C TRP A 265 -0.45 22.28 13.79
N ARG A 266 0.73 21.71 13.50
CA ARG A 266 1.14 21.34 12.14
C ARG A 266 1.15 19.83 11.97
N THR A 267 0.48 19.34 10.94
CA THR A 267 0.38 17.89 10.63
C THR A 267 0.40 17.64 9.13
N HIS A 268 0.18 16.40 8.71
CA HIS A 268 0.04 15.98 7.32
C HIS A 268 -1.06 14.92 7.22
N MET A 269 -1.77 14.84 6.09
CA MET A 269 -2.78 13.77 5.89
C MET A 269 -2.17 12.37 6.02
N ARG A 270 -0.92 12.18 5.56
CA ARG A 270 -0.20 10.91 5.73
C ARG A 270 -0.10 10.45 7.20
N VAL A 271 -0.07 11.36 8.17
CA VAL A 271 0.01 10.99 9.59
C VAL A 271 -1.30 10.34 10.02
N TRP A 272 -2.43 10.95 9.67
CA TRP A 272 -3.75 10.39 9.92
C TRP A 272 -3.95 9.06 9.21
N ALA A 273 -3.47 8.94 7.97
CA ALA A 273 -3.57 7.70 7.20
C ALA A 273 -2.70 6.56 7.76
N LYS A 274 -1.47 6.84 8.19
CA LYS A 274 -0.61 5.83 8.82
C LYS A 274 -1.22 5.28 10.11
N TRP A 275 -1.82 6.15 10.91
CA TRP A 275 -2.42 5.72 12.18
C TRP A 275 -3.51 4.67 11.98
N ARG A 276 -4.22 4.67 10.85
CA ARG A 276 -5.31 3.72 10.58
C ARG A 276 -4.83 2.26 10.57
N TYR A 277 -3.68 1.97 9.96
CA TYR A 277 -3.12 0.62 9.98
C TYR A 277 -2.44 0.29 11.31
N GLN A 278 -1.87 1.29 12.00
CA GLN A 278 -1.28 1.11 13.34
C GLN A 278 -2.34 0.74 14.37
N HIS A 279 -3.53 1.35 14.25
CA HIS A 279 -4.68 1.10 15.09
C HIS A 279 -5.25 -0.32 14.89
N ASP A 280 -5.36 -0.77 13.63
CA ASP A 280 -5.71 -2.16 13.33
C ASP A 280 -4.69 -3.12 13.98
N ALA A 281 -3.39 -2.83 13.87
CA ALA A 281 -2.31 -3.65 14.40
C ALA A 281 -2.28 -3.72 15.95
N GLU A 282 -2.51 -2.59 16.60
CA GLU A 282 -2.55 -2.44 18.06
C GLU A 282 -3.65 -3.30 18.66
N HIS A 283 -4.90 -3.15 18.19
CA HIS A 283 -6.02 -3.93 18.70
C HIS A 283 -5.95 -5.40 18.28
N ALA A 284 -5.41 -5.72 17.10
CA ALA A 284 -5.08 -7.11 16.77
C ALA A 284 -4.04 -7.69 17.76
N GLY A 285 -3.14 -6.86 18.29
CA GLY A 285 -2.20 -7.22 19.35
C GLY A 285 -2.91 -7.53 20.67
N HIS A 286 -3.83 -6.65 21.10
CA HIS A 286 -4.63 -6.88 22.32
C HIS A 286 -5.44 -8.18 22.23
N ILE A 287 -6.11 -8.44 21.10
CA ILE A 287 -6.88 -9.66 20.89
C ILE A 287 -5.96 -10.89 20.89
N ARG A 288 -4.80 -10.83 20.24
CA ARG A 288 -3.83 -11.94 20.25
C ARG A 288 -3.33 -12.26 21.66
N ALA A 289 -2.95 -11.24 22.44
CA ALA A 289 -2.48 -11.42 23.80
C ALA A 289 -3.56 -12.06 24.68
N TRP A 290 -4.79 -11.53 24.65
CA TRP A 290 -5.92 -12.14 25.37
C TRP A 290 -6.18 -13.60 24.96
N ARG A 291 -6.03 -13.91 23.67
CA ARG A 291 -6.19 -15.28 23.18
C ARG A 291 -5.13 -16.23 23.72
N GLU A 292 -3.93 -15.79 24.08
CA GLU A 292 -2.90 -16.71 24.60
C GLU A 292 -3.39 -17.45 25.85
N ASP A 293 -4.17 -16.78 26.69
CA ASP A 293 -4.71 -17.30 27.96
C ASP A 293 -5.93 -18.23 27.78
N LEU A 294 -6.51 -18.32 26.58
CA LEU A 294 -7.67 -19.18 26.34
C LEU A 294 -7.28 -20.67 26.22
N PRO A 295 -8.14 -21.60 26.68
CA PRO A 295 -7.98 -23.03 26.39
C PRO A 295 -8.12 -23.30 24.89
N ARG A 296 -7.55 -24.41 24.40
CA ARG A 296 -7.52 -24.73 22.97
C ARG A 296 -8.91 -24.88 22.35
N GLU A 297 -9.85 -25.38 23.13
CA GLU A 297 -11.24 -25.63 22.76
C GLU A 297 -11.97 -24.30 22.51
N ALA A 298 -11.66 -23.26 23.29
CA ALA A 298 -12.23 -21.92 23.14
C ALA A 298 -11.65 -21.11 21.97
N LYS A 299 -10.65 -21.66 21.25
CA LYS A 299 -10.02 -21.07 20.05
C LYS A 299 -10.51 -21.72 18.76
N ARG A 300 -11.53 -22.57 18.86
CA ARG A 300 -11.96 -23.51 17.84
C ARG A 300 -13.46 -23.41 17.57
N SER A 301 -14.11 -22.35 18.04
CA SER A 301 -15.53 -22.12 17.78
C SER A 301 -15.77 -21.69 16.33
N ASP A 302 -16.90 -22.07 15.76
CA ASP A 302 -17.38 -21.45 14.53
C ASP A 302 -17.96 -20.07 14.88
N GLY A 303 -17.57 -19.08 14.09
CA GLY A 303 -18.06 -17.71 14.23
C GLY A 303 -19.29 -17.47 13.36
N PRO A 304 -19.86 -16.26 13.40
CA PRO A 304 -21.01 -15.93 12.56
C PRO A 304 -20.63 -15.83 11.08
N LYS A 305 -21.58 -16.14 10.18
CA LYS A 305 -21.40 -16.09 8.71
C LYS A 305 -20.90 -14.74 8.20
N TYR A 306 -21.42 -13.64 8.75
CA TYR A 306 -21.02 -12.30 8.34
C TYR A 306 -19.55 -11.98 8.66
N LEU A 307 -18.95 -12.61 9.68
CA LEU A 307 -17.52 -12.50 9.97
C LEU A 307 -16.69 -13.21 8.89
N LEU A 308 -17.07 -14.44 8.53
CA LEU A 308 -16.43 -15.21 7.46
C LEU A 308 -16.48 -14.44 6.12
N ARG A 309 -17.64 -13.84 5.83
CA ARG A 309 -17.82 -12.99 4.65
C ARG A 309 -16.89 -11.77 4.66
N ALA A 310 -16.72 -11.16 5.82
CA ALA A 310 -15.84 -10.02 5.97
C ALA A 310 -14.36 -10.40 5.84
N LEU A 311 -13.97 -11.56 6.37
CA LEU A 311 -12.62 -12.12 6.20
C LEU A 311 -12.30 -12.39 4.72
N LEU A 312 -13.20 -13.03 3.98
CA LEU A 312 -13.02 -13.30 2.55
C LEU A 312 -12.71 -12.01 1.78
N LYS A 313 -13.45 -10.94 2.08
CA LYS A 313 -13.24 -9.60 1.50
C LYS A 313 -11.91 -8.96 1.91
N THR A 314 -11.50 -9.07 3.16
CA THR A 314 -10.30 -8.39 3.65
C THR A 314 -9.02 -9.08 3.20
N CYS A 315 -8.98 -10.42 3.21
CA CYS A 315 -7.86 -11.18 2.66
C CYS A 315 -7.71 -10.97 1.15
N ARG A 316 -8.83 -10.93 0.39
CA ARG A 316 -8.79 -10.55 -1.03
C ARG A 316 -8.19 -9.17 -1.26
N LYS A 317 -8.65 -8.18 -0.51
CA LYS A 317 -8.09 -6.83 -0.58
C LYS A 317 -6.60 -6.78 -0.22
N GLU A 318 -6.16 -7.57 0.76
CA GLU A 318 -4.74 -7.69 1.12
C GLU A 318 -3.91 -8.16 -0.06
N PHE A 319 -4.23 -9.30 -0.67
CA PHE A 319 -3.45 -9.83 -1.78
C PHE A 319 -3.47 -8.90 -3.00
N VAL A 320 -4.65 -8.46 -3.43
CA VAL A 320 -4.79 -7.58 -4.61
C VAL A 320 -4.06 -6.25 -4.46
N SER A 321 -3.97 -5.72 -3.23
CA SER A 321 -3.23 -4.49 -2.95
C SER A 321 -1.71 -4.61 -3.17
N LEU A 322 -1.18 -5.83 -3.32
CA LEU A 322 0.23 -6.08 -3.62
C LEU A 322 0.54 -6.02 -5.12
N LEU A 323 -0.43 -6.25 -6.00
CA LEU A 323 -0.20 -6.22 -7.45
C LEU A 323 0.44 -4.90 -7.91
N PRO A 324 -0.03 -3.71 -7.48
CA PRO A 324 0.57 -2.44 -7.88
C PRO A 324 1.97 -2.17 -7.30
N LEU A 325 2.48 -3.03 -6.42
CA LEU A 325 3.84 -2.94 -5.87
C LEU A 325 4.87 -3.65 -6.75
N LEU A 326 4.41 -4.48 -7.68
CA LEU A 326 5.23 -5.15 -8.68
C LEU A 326 4.88 -4.59 -10.07
N PRO A 327 5.83 -4.09 -10.86
CA PRO A 327 5.56 -3.68 -12.23
C PRO A 327 4.88 -4.80 -13.02
N GLU A 328 3.86 -4.46 -13.82
CA GLU A 328 3.10 -5.44 -14.60
C GLU A 328 4.00 -6.27 -15.54
N SER A 329 5.04 -5.63 -16.10
CA SER A 329 6.05 -6.31 -16.92
C SER A 329 6.83 -7.41 -16.18
N GLU A 330 6.80 -7.42 -14.85
CA GLU A 330 7.46 -8.42 -14.01
C GLU A 330 6.51 -9.54 -13.54
N TRP A 331 5.19 -9.44 -13.78
CA TRP A 331 4.21 -10.41 -13.27
C TRP A 331 4.42 -11.83 -13.78
N GLU A 332 5.05 -11.99 -14.95
CA GLU A 332 5.35 -13.28 -15.58
C GLU A 332 6.84 -13.65 -15.56
N SER A 333 7.70 -12.82 -14.96
CA SER A 333 9.16 -13.03 -15.02
C SER A 333 9.85 -12.98 -13.67
N ARG A 334 9.32 -12.25 -12.69
CA ARG A 334 9.91 -12.13 -11.37
C ARG A 334 9.28 -13.15 -10.42
N PRO A 335 10.08 -14.05 -9.81
CA PRO A 335 9.59 -14.92 -8.75
C PRO A 335 9.15 -14.11 -7.53
N VAL A 336 7.98 -14.44 -6.99
CA VAL A 336 7.38 -13.84 -5.79
C VAL A 336 7.06 -14.86 -4.70
N CYS A 337 7.13 -16.16 -4.99
CA CYS A 337 6.98 -17.24 -4.03
C CYS A 337 7.82 -18.44 -4.48
N GLY A 338 9.02 -18.59 -3.90
CA GLY A 338 9.99 -19.57 -4.38
C GLY A 338 10.35 -19.33 -5.85
N VAL A 339 9.98 -20.26 -6.74
CA VAL A 339 10.19 -20.15 -8.19
C VAL A 339 8.98 -19.57 -8.94
N TRP A 340 7.84 -19.40 -8.27
CA TRP A 340 6.59 -18.97 -8.89
C TRP A 340 6.53 -17.46 -9.07
N THR A 341 6.12 -17.04 -10.26
CA THR A 341 5.83 -15.65 -10.60
C THR A 341 4.47 -15.21 -10.05
N MET A 342 4.10 -13.93 -10.19
CA MET A 342 2.78 -13.46 -9.77
C MET A 342 1.67 -14.19 -10.54
N LYS A 343 1.86 -14.43 -11.84
CA LYS A 343 0.93 -15.22 -12.66
C LYS A 343 0.75 -16.64 -12.12
N ASP A 344 1.85 -17.32 -11.82
CA ASP A 344 1.82 -18.69 -11.32
C ASP A 344 1.12 -18.76 -9.95
N LEU A 345 1.41 -17.80 -9.08
CA LEU A 345 0.82 -17.72 -7.74
C LEU A 345 -0.69 -17.49 -7.78
N VAL A 346 -1.18 -16.59 -8.64
CA VAL A 346 -2.62 -16.40 -8.84
C VAL A 346 -3.27 -17.66 -9.41
N GLY A 347 -2.60 -18.34 -10.35
CA GLY A 347 -3.07 -19.61 -10.89
C GLY A 347 -3.17 -20.72 -9.83
N HIS A 348 -2.18 -20.79 -8.92
CA HIS A 348 -2.18 -21.69 -7.77
C HIS A 348 -3.32 -21.39 -6.79
N LEU A 349 -3.48 -20.12 -6.39
CA LEU A 349 -4.57 -19.70 -5.52
C LEU A 349 -5.94 -20.03 -6.12
N THR A 350 -6.10 -19.82 -7.43
CA THR A 350 -7.32 -20.15 -8.16
C THR A 350 -7.62 -21.64 -8.11
N ALA A 351 -6.61 -22.49 -8.33
CA ALA A 351 -6.79 -23.93 -8.30
C ALA A 351 -7.30 -24.42 -6.93
N TRP A 352 -6.78 -23.88 -5.83
CA TRP A 352 -7.25 -24.22 -4.49
C TRP A 352 -8.64 -23.64 -4.19
N ALA A 353 -8.93 -22.43 -4.65
CA ALA A 353 -10.27 -21.84 -4.53
C ALA A 353 -11.33 -22.67 -5.27
N GLU A 354 -11.00 -23.25 -6.44
CA GLU A 354 -11.89 -24.16 -7.18
C GLU A 354 -12.25 -25.42 -6.36
N VAL A 355 -11.33 -25.95 -5.55
CA VAL A 355 -11.64 -27.05 -4.62
C VAL A 355 -12.65 -26.60 -3.57
N GLY A 356 -12.43 -25.39 -3.02
CA GLY A 356 -13.36 -24.75 -2.08
C GLY A 356 -14.77 -24.57 -2.65
N VAL A 357 -14.85 -24.03 -3.87
CA VAL A 357 -16.09 -23.84 -4.63
C VAL A 357 -16.80 -25.16 -4.87
N ALA A 358 -16.09 -26.23 -5.22
CA ALA A 358 -16.70 -27.54 -5.43
C ALA A 358 -17.34 -28.11 -4.16
N GLY A 359 -16.74 -27.88 -2.99
CA GLY A 359 -17.32 -28.28 -1.71
C GLY A 359 -18.54 -27.42 -1.35
N LEU A 360 -18.45 -26.11 -1.57
CA LEU A 360 -19.56 -25.17 -1.33
C LEU A 360 -20.77 -25.48 -2.21
N ALA A 361 -20.56 -25.82 -3.47
CA ALA A 361 -21.64 -26.17 -4.41
C ALA A 361 -22.44 -27.39 -3.93
N GLN A 362 -21.76 -28.45 -3.47
CA GLN A 362 -22.45 -29.64 -2.92
C GLN A 362 -23.25 -29.30 -1.67
N ALA A 363 -22.70 -28.47 -0.78
CA ALA A 363 -23.42 -28.02 0.41
C ALA A 363 -24.67 -27.21 0.07
N LEU A 364 -24.62 -26.35 -0.96
CA LEU A 364 -25.79 -25.60 -1.44
C LEU A 364 -26.87 -26.50 -2.04
N GLU A 365 -26.49 -27.65 -2.59
CA GLU A 365 -27.42 -28.69 -3.05
C GLU A 365 -28.02 -29.51 -1.89
N GLY A 366 -27.61 -29.24 -0.64
CA GLY A 366 -28.02 -29.98 0.55
C GLY A 366 -27.28 -31.31 0.74
N GLU A 367 -26.16 -31.49 0.04
CA GLU A 367 -25.31 -32.67 0.15
C GLU A 367 -24.12 -32.41 1.08
N THR A 368 -23.75 -33.41 1.88
CA THR A 368 -22.48 -33.40 2.59
C THR A 368 -21.34 -33.46 1.57
N PRO A 369 -20.39 -32.50 1.54
CA PRO A 369 -19.34 -32.48 0.53
C PRO A 369 -18.50 -33.76 0.50
N ARG A 370 -18.33 -34.33 -0.70
CA ARG A 370 -17.52 -35.52 -1.00
C ARG A 370 -16.54 -35.22 -2.13
N LEU A 371 -15.39 -34.67 -1.76
CA LEU A 371 -14.37 -34.26 -2.69
C LEU A 371 -13.34 -35.38 -2.94
N LYS A 372 -12.72 -35.37 -4.12
CA LYS A 372 -11.67 -36.35 -4.45
C LYS A 372 -10.47 -36.17 -3.52
N PRO A 373 -9.91 -37.25 -2.95
CA PRO A 373 -8.73 -37.14 -2.09
C PRO A 373 -7.53 -36.50 -2.79
N ILE A 374 -6.81 -35.64 -2.06
CA ILE A 374 -5.57 -34.97 -2.50
C ILE A 374 -4.50 -35.28 -1.44
N PRO A 375 -3.87 -36.47 -1.48
CA PRO A 375 -2.90 -36.89 -0.47
C PRO A 375 -1.50 -36.28 -0.66
N ASP A 376 -1.20 -35.79 -1.87
CA ASP A 376 0.09 -35.20 -2.23
C ASP A 376 -0.14 -33.79 -2.80
N PHE A 377 0.09 -32.78 -1.97
CA PHE A 377 -0.10 -31.38 -2.34
C PHE A 377 0.92 -30.92 -3.37
N GLU A 378 2.16 -31.43 -3.32
CA GLU A 378 3.21 -31.01 -4.25
C GLU A 378 2.92 -31.53 -5.65
N ALA A 379 2.61 -32.83 -5.78
CA ALA A 379 2.25 -33.41 -7.07
C ALA A 379 0.97 -32.76 -7.65
N TRP A 380 -0.02 -32.46 -6.79
CA TRP A 380 -1.23 -31.78 -7.22
C TRP A 380 -0.96 -30.34 -7.66
N ASN A 381 -0.18 -29.57 -6.90
CA ASN A 381 0.21 -28.20 -7.24
C ASN A 381 0.95 -28.16 -8.58
N LEU A 382 1.93 -29.05 -8.79
CA LEU A 382 2.65 -29.16 -10.07
C LEU A 382 1.72 -29.48 -11.23
N ALA A 383 0.77 -30.40 -11.04
CA ALA A 383 -0.21 -30.73 -12.07
C ALA A 383 -1.15 -29.55 -12.39
N GLN A 384 -1.56 -28.76 -11.39
CA GLN A 384 -2.41 -27.59 -11.60
C GLN A 384 -1.65 -26.42 -12.23
N ALA A 385 -0.38 -26.21 -11.86
CA ALA A 385 0.50 -25.25 -12.49
C ALA A 385 0.73 -25.61 -13.96
N GLY A 386 0.99 -26.88 -14.28
CA GLY A 386 1.16 -27.36 -15.65
C GLY A 386 -0.06 -27.10 -16.56
N LYS A 387 -1.28 -27.20 -16.02
CA LYS A 387 -2.52 -26.87 -16.77
C LYS A 387 -2.66 -25.38 -17.11
N ARG A 388 -1.97 -24.51 -16.36
CA ARG A 388 -2.11 -23.05 -16.44
C ARG A 388 -0.86 -22.36 -17.00
N ALA A 389 0.22 -23.10 -17.24
CA ALA A 389 1.52 -22.56 -17.66
C ALA A 389 1.43 -21.71 -18.95
N ASP A 390 0.67 -22.18 -19.94
CA ASP A 390 0.51 -21.52 -21.24
C ASP A 390 -0.65 -20.51 -21.29
N LEU A 391 -1.38 -20.32 -20.18
CA LEU A 391 -2.46 -19.35 -20.11
C LEU A 391 -1.91 -17.93 -19.92
N ALA A 392 -2.57 -16.97 -20.58
CA ALA A 392 -2.28 -15.54 -20.40
C ALA A 392 -2.75 -15.07 -19.01
N TRP A 393 -2.08 -14.03 -18.49
CA TRP A 393 -2.46 -13.38 -17.24
C TRP A 393 -3.96 -13.08 -17.15
N ASP A 394 -4.54 -12.46 -18.18
CA ASP A 394 -5.96 -12.05 -18.18
C ASP A 394 -6.91 -13.25 -17.98
N THR A 395 -6.58 -14.42 -18.54
CA THR A 395 -7.39 -15.62 -18.36
C THR A 395 -7.30 -16.14 -16.93
N ILE A 396 -6.08 -16.21 -16.38
CA ILE A 396 -5.86 -16.64 -14.99
C ILE A 396 -6.54 -15.68 -14.01
N TRP A 397 -6.41 -14.37 -14.25
CA TRP A 397 -7.03 -13.33 -13.44
C TRP A 397 -8.57 -13.41 -13.47
N GLN A 398 -9.16 -13.61 -14.65
CA GLN A 398 -10.61 -13.80 -14.76
C GLN A 398 -11.10 -15.03 -13.98
N SER A 399 -10.38 -16.16 -14.04
CA SER A 399 -10.71 -17.35 -13.25
C SER A 399 -10.58 -17.10 -11.75
N TYR A 400 -9.55 -16.37 -11.34
CA TYR A 400 -9.31 -16.00 -9.95
C TYR A 400 -10.42 -15.10 -9.38
N GLU A 401 -10.87 -14.10 -10.13
CA GLU A 401 -12.00 -13.25 -9.77
C GLU A 401 -13.32 -14.04 -9.77
N ALA A 402 -13.54 -14.91 -10.76
CA ALA A 402 -14.74 -15.75 -10.81
C ALA A 402 -14.84 -16.70 -9.61
N SER A 403 -13.73 -17.31 -9.18
CA SER A 403 -13.70 -18.18 -7.99
C SER A 403 -14.04 -17.40 -6.71
N TYR A 404 -13.59 -16.15 -6.61
CA TYR A 404 -13.86 -15.28 -5.47
C TYR A 404 -15.34 -14.90 -5.41
N GLU A 405 -15.89 -14.44 -6.52
CA GLU A 405 -17.31 -14.09 -6.60
C GLU A 405 -18.20 -15.30 -6.30
N THR A 406 -17.83 -16.50 -6.77
CA THR A 406 -18.57 -17.73 -6.49
C THR A 406 -18.54 -18.10 -5.00
N LEU A 407 -17.37 -18.01 -4.35
CA LEU A 407 -17.26 -18.23 -2.90
C LEU A 407 -18.09 -17.20 -2.12
N LEU A 408 -18.06 -15.94 -2.55
CA LEU A 408 -18.77 -14.87 -1.87
C LEU A 408 -20.30 -14.99 -2.03
N SER A 409 -20.78 -15.28 -3.25
CA SER A 409 -22.21 -15.46 -3.52
C SER A 409 -22.75 -16.73 -2.85
N GLY A 410 -22.01 -17.83 -2.90
CA GLY A 410 -22.40 -19.06 -2.24
C GLY A 410 -22.45 -18.91 -0.72
N LEU A 411 -21.58 -18.09 -0.12
CA LEU A 411 -21.66 -17.74 1.29
C LEU A 411 -22.89 -16.88 1.62
N ASP A 412 -23.35 -16.03 0.70
CA ASP A 412 -24.58 -15.25 0.90
C ASP A 412 -25.81 -16.19 0.92
N GLU A 413 -25.79 -17.28 0.15
CA GLU A 413 -26.88 -18.26 0.03
C GLU A 413 -26.90 -19.33 1.13
N ILE A 414 -25.75 -19.73 1.68
CA ILE A 414 -25.68 -20.81 2.67
C ILE A 414 -26.20 -20.40 4.05
N SER A 415 -26.85 -21.31 4.77
CA SER A 415 -27.36 -21.06 6.13
C SER A 415 -26.29 -21.27 7.22
N GLU A 416 -26.52 -20.73 8.43
CA GLU A 416 -25.64 -20.96 9.59
C GLU A 416 -25.63 -22.45 9.99
N GLU A 417 -26.77 -23.15 9.85
CA GLU A 417 -26.89 -24.58 10.12
C GLU A 417 -26.03 -25.40 9.16
N GLN A 418 -26.06 -25.07 7.86
CA GLN A 418 -25.21 -25.72 6.86
C GLN A 418 -23.72 -25.43 7.11
N LEU A 419 -23.37 -24.22 7.58
CA LEU A 419 -21.99 -23.89 7.94
C LEU A 419 -21.47 -24.72 9.11
N ALA A 420 -22.34 -25.13 10.03
CA ALA A 420 -21.98 -25.96 11.17
C ALA A 420 -21.82 -27.45 10.83
N GLU A 421 -22.24 -27.91 9.64
CA GLU A 421 -22.10 -29.31 9.24
C GLU A 421 -20.63 -29.70 9.06
N GLU A 422 -20.23 -30.81 9.67
CA GLU A 422 -18.88 -31.36 9.57
C GLU A 422 -18.77 -32.43 8.48
N PHE A 423 -17.62 -32.46 7.80
CA PHE A 423 -17.33 -33.45 6.78
C PHE A 423 -15.83 -33.74 6.68
N ASP A 424 -15.48 -34.83 5.98
CA ASP A 424 -14.09 -35.21 5.73
C ASP A 424 -13.52 -34.44 4.52
N THR A 425 -12.42 -33.73 4.75
CA THR A 425 -11.73 -32.97 3.70
C THR A 425 -10.97 -33.89 2.74
N PRO A 426 -10.59 -33.41 1.53
CA PRO A 426 -9.74 -34.14 0.59
C PRO A 426 -8.41 -34.66 1.17
N TRP A 427 -7.94 -34.08 2.26
CA TRP A 427 -6.68 -34.42 2.94
C TRP A 427 -6.91 -35.10 4.30
N GLY A 428 -8.12 -35.59 4.57
CA GLY A 428 -8.41 -36.47 5.70
C GLY A 428 -8.59 -35.76 7.07
N SER A 429 -8.82 -34.44 7.08
CA SER A 429 -9.26 -33.74 8.29
C SER A 429 -10.79 -33.80 8.41
N HIS A 430 -11.32 -33.78 9.63
CA HIS A 430 -12.77 -33.64 9.89
C HIS A 430 -13.03 -32.24 10.43
N ILE A 431 -13.74 -31.39 9.66
CA ILE A 431 -13.99 -29.99 10.01
C ILE A 431 -15.39 -29.55 9.56
N SER A 432 -15.91 -28.48 10.18
CA SER A 432 -17.12 -27.80 9.74
C SER A 432 -16.94 -27.10 8.38
N LEU A 433 -18.05 -26.88 7.68
CA LEU A 433 -18.07 -26.09 6.46
C LEU A 433 -17.67 -24.63 6.69
N TYR A 434 -17.95 -24.07 7.88
CA TYR A 434 -17.42 -22.78 8.30
C TYR A 434 -15.89 -22.75 8.20
N ARG A 435 -15.22 -23.72 8.81
CA ARG A 435 -13.75 -23.84 8.78
C ARG A 435 -13.23 -24.13 7.39
N TRP A 436 -13.90 -24.98 6.62
CA TRP A 436 -13.56 -25.21 5.22
C TRP A 436 -13.46 -23.89 4.43
N LEU A 437 -14.42 -23.00 4.60
CA LEU A 437 -14.47 -21.72 3.90
C LEU A 437 -13.45 -20.68 4.43
N THR A 438 -12.88 -20.88 5.62
CA THR A 438 -11.76 -20.05 6.11
C THR A 438 -10.42 -20.38 5.46
N ILE A 439 -10.26 -21.57 4.89
CA ILE A 439 -8.98 -22.03 4.33
C ILE A 439 -8.52 -21.12 3.19
N TRP A 440 -9.44 -20.75 2.29
CA TRP A 440 -9.12 -19.98 1.07
C TRP A 440 -8.63 -18.57 1.36
N PRO A 441 -9.34 -17.74 2.15
CA PRO A 441 -8.83 -16.42 2.49
C PRO A 441 -7.54 -16.47 3.32
N LEU A 442 -7.35 -17.49 4.17
CA LEU A 442 -6.11 -17.63 4.94
C LEU A 442 -4.93 -18.07 4.05
N HIS A 443 -5.14 -18.94 3.08
CA HIS A 443 -4.13 -19.36 2.11
C HIS A 443 -3.73 -18.19 1.18
N GLU A 444 -4.70 -17.37 0.78
CA GLU A 444 -4.43 -16.14 0.05
C GLU A 444 -3.58 -15.15 0.88
N ARG A 445 -3.86 -15.04 2.18
CA ARG A 445 -3.06 -14.24 3.12
C ARG A 445 -1.66 -14.81 3.36
N GLU A 446 -1.53 -16.14 3.46
CA GLU A 446 -0.25 -16.83 3.54
C GLU A 446 0.63 -16.41 2.36
N HIS A 447 0.10 -16.51 1.13
CA HIS A 447 0.85 -16.11 -0.06
C HIS A 447 1.04 -14.59 -0.20
N ALA A 448 0.20 -13.77 0.45
CA ALA A 448 0.48 -12.34 0.59
C ALA A 448 1.76 -12.08 1.43
N ILE A 449 2.09 -12.95 2.40
CA ILE A 449 3.36 -12.90 3.14
C ILE A 449 4.53 -13.21 2.20
N ASP A 450 4.43 -14.27 1.38
CA ASP A 450 5.47 -14.65 0.41
C ASP A 450 5.78 -13.51 -0.57
N VAL A 451 4.75 -12.88 -1.13
CA VAL A 451 4.93 -11.75 -2.05
C VAL A 451 5.67 -10.60 -1.35
N ARG A 452 5.28 -10.23 -0.13
CA ARG A 452 5.96 -9.14 0.61
C ARG A 452 7.40 -9.50 0.98
N HIS A 453 7.66 -10.78 1.27
CA HIS A 453 9.00 -11.30 1.49
C HIS A 453 9.86 -11.13 0.23
N ALA A 454 9.37 -11.57 -0.93
CA ALA A 454 10.08 -11.46 -2.21
C ALA A 454 10.27 -10.02 -2.72
N LEU A 455 9.38 -9.10 -2.32
CA LEU A 455 9.53 -7.66 -2.55
C LEU A 455 10.48 -6.97 -1.56
N ASN A 456 11.09 -7.73 -0.65
CA ASN A 456 12.08 -7.27 0.33
C ASN A 456 11.56 -6.13 1.22
N PHE A 457 10.33 -6.25 1.72
CA PHE A 457 9.74 -5.26 2.63
C PHE A 457 10.27 -5.39 4.06
N THR A 458 11.58 -5.35 4.25
CA THR A 458 12.31 -5.53 5.52
C THR A 458 11.88 -4.57 6.64
N ARG A 459 11.24 -3.45 6.29
CA ARG A 459 10.77 -2.41 7.23
C ARG A 459 9.34 -2.67 7.72
N TRP A 460 8.66 -3.67 7.17
CA TRP A 460 7.35 -4.09 7.66
C TRP A 460 7.54 -5.04 8.85
N PRO A 461 6.64 -5.01 9.85
CA PRO A 461 6.60 -6.01 10.89
C PRO A 461 6.66 -7.44 10.38
N LYS A 462 7.49 -8.25 11.04
CA LYS A 462 7.78 -9.64 10.69
C LYS A 462 6.54 -10.50 10.52
N CYS A 463 5.52 -10.28 11.35
CA CYS A 463 4.23 -10.99 11.25
C CYS A 463 3.50 -10.80 9.91
N LEU A 464 3.96 -9.89 9.05
CA LEU A 464 3.44 -9.69 7.70
C LEU A 464 4.45 -10.07 6.61
N THR A 465 5.69 -10.42 6.93
CA THR A 465 6.76 -10.72 5.95
C THR A 465 7.47 -12.04 6.19
N GLU A 466 7.17 -12.71 7.30
CA GLU A 466 7.71 -14.00 7.72
C GLU A 466 6.54 -14.87 8.17
N HIS A 467 6.51 -16.13 7.73
CA HIS A 467 5.59 -17.12 8.25
C HIS A 467 5.91 -17.41 9.73
N PRO A 468 4.90 -17.60 10.59
CA PRO A 468 5.06 -17.79 12.03
C PRO A 468 5.81 -19.07 12.42
#